data_AF-A0A1T3C941-F1
#
_entry.id   AF-A0A1T3C941-F1
#
_cell.length_a   1.000
_cell.length_b   1.000
_cell.length_c   1.000
_cell.angle_alpha   90.00
_cell.angle_beta   90.00
_cell.angle_gamma   90.00
#
_symmetry.space_group_name_H-M   'P 1'
#
loop_
_entity.id
_entity.type
_entity.pdbx_description
1 polymer ?
#
loop_
_entity_poly.entity_id
_entity_poly.type
_entity_poly.pdbx_seq_one_letter_code
_entity_poly.pdbx_strand_id
1 'polypeptide(L)'
;MSTFEAFGIVLRAIPILISGAELWREGYDKGRLAFRKRQYVDKLANALLLQRQTVSETVHLIITRSGYSYDEALLNEDPIAYLQNKKIQAQVGDFLGDENYKALTGRLRDMQITLEEVAKHLDGLIPSHKDNPYDLVGIIEANQTAKKHRADFIPRLRVALRSSEIKQSISELDTATSTLHTFSQTMLMNRHGPTELT
;
A
#
# COMPACT_ATOMS: atom_id res chain seq x y z
N MET A 1 -9.69 -7.29 12.56
CA MET A 1 -9.51 -6.55 11.30
C MET A 1 -9.86 -7.45 10.12
N SER A 2 -10.80 -7.01 9.30
CA SER A 2 -11.24 -7.64 8.05
C SER A 2 -10.23 -7.42 6.91
N THR A 3 -10.31 -8.22 5.84
CA THR A 3 -9.49 -8.02 4.62
C THR A 3 -9.73 -6.64 4.00
N PHE A 4 -10.96 -6.15 4.05
CA PHE A 4 -11.36 -4.86 3.47
C PHE A 4 -10.78 -3.67 4.22
N GLU A 5 -10.78 -3.75 5.55
CA GLU A 5 -10.04 -2.80 6.38
C GLU A 5 -8.55 -2.84 6.02
N ALA A 6 -8.00 -4.04 5.82
CA ALA A 6 -6.59 -4.17 5.49
C ALA A 6 -6.22 -3.52 4.14
N PHE A 7 -7.03 -3.76 3.11
CA PHE A 7 -6.93 -3.12 1.80
C PHE A 7 -7.01 -1.59 1.91
N GLY A 8 -8.00 -1.09 2.65
CA GLY A 8 -8.20 0.35 2.83
C GLY A 8 -6.99 1.02 3.50
N ILE A 9 -6.39 0.39 4.50
CA ILE A 9 -5.18 0.90 5.16
C ILE A 9 -4.01 0.96 4.16
N VAL A 10 -3.74 -0.15 3.45
CA VAL A 10 -2.63 -0.21 2.48
C VAL A 10 -2.78 0.84 1.38
N LEU A 11 -3.97 0.94 0.78
CA LEU A 11 -4.24 1.87 -0.33
C LEU A 11 -4.15 3.34 0.11
N ARG A 12 -4.53 3.68 1.34
CA ARG A 12 -4.43 5.06 1.87
C ARG A 12 -3.04 5.42 2.37
N ALA A 13 -2.30 4.46 2.92
CA ALA A 13 -0.96 4.70 3.44
C ALA A 13 0.06 4.98 2.33
N ILE A 14 0.00 4.24 1.21
CA ILE A 14 1.02 4.33 0.16
C ILE A 14 1.21 5.75 -0.41
N PRO A 15 0.16 6.52 -0.77
CA PRO A 15 0.34 7.89 -1.27
C PRO A 15 1.03 8.83 -0.28
N ILE A 16 0.82 8.61 1.03
CA ILE A 16 1.48 9.38 2.10
C ILE A 16 2.97 9.03 2.14
N LEU A 17 3.31 7.75 2.08
CA LEU A 17 4.71 7.28 2.07
C LEU A 17 5.45 7.74 0.81
N ILE A 18 4.79 7.75 -0.35
CA ILE A 18 5.35 8.32 -1.59
C ILE A 18 5.66 9.81 -1.38
N SER A 19 4.73 10.56 -0.82
CA SER A 19 4.93 11.99 -0.53
C SER A 19 6.10 12.22 0.44
N GLY A 20 6.24 11.36 1.46
CA GLY A 20 7.41 11.34 2.34
C GLY A 20 8.70 11.08 1.57
N ALA A 21 8.74 10.04 0.74
CA ALA A 21 9.89 9.73 -0.10
C ALA A 21 10.25 10.91 -1.04
N GLU A 22 9.28 11.61 -1.61
CA GLU A 22 9.55 12.78 -2.46
C GLU A 22 10.18 13.95 -1.69
N LEU A 23 9.66 14.28 -0.50
CA LEU A 23 10.25 15.27 0.40
C LEU A 23 11.69 14.90 0.78
N TRP A 24 11.94 13.61 0.95
CA TRP A 24 13.28 13.12 1.20
C TRP A 24 14.24 13.37 0.04
N ARG A 25 13.77 13.12 -1.19
CA ARG A 25 14.54 13.35 -2.42
C ARG A 25 14.97 14.81 -2.55
N GLU A 26 14.09 15.73 -2.19
CA GLU A 26 14.33 17.19 -2.18
C GLU A 26 15.43 17.59 -1.18
N GLY A 27 15.58 16.88 -0.07
CA GLY A 27 16.57 17.16 0.98
C GLY A 27 18.04 16.85 0.63
N TYR A 28 18.33 16.28 -0.54
CA TYR A 28 19.71 15.99 -0.96
C TYR A 28 20.30 17.14 -1.79
N ASP A 29 21.52 17.62 -1.50
CA ASP A 29 22.23 18.62 -2.34
C ASP A 29 22.82 18.02 -3.64
N LYS A 30 23.25 18.86 -4.59
CA LYS A 30 23.76 18.49 -5.94
C LYS A 30 25.15 17.80 -5.94
N GLY A 31 25.35 16.75 -5.14
CA GLY A 31 26.59 15.94 -5.11
C GLY A 31 26.41 14.52 -5.65
N ARG A 32 27.52 13.84 -6.02
CA ARG A 32 27.49 12.48 -6.59
C ARG A 32 26.94 11.40 -5.64
N LEU A 33 27.27 11.50 -4.35
CA LEU A 33 26.71 10.64 -3.29
C LEU A 33 25.21 10.88 -3.11
N ALA A 34 24.79 12.14 -3.17
CA ALA A 34 23.39 12.54 -3.14
C ALA A 34 22.61 12.03 -4.37
N PHE A 35 23.22 12.03 -5.56
CA PHE A 35 22.61 11.45 -6.76
C PHE A 35 22.28 9.96 -6.60
N ARG A 36 23.22 9.15 -6.09
CA ARG A 36 22.95 7.72 -5.80
C ARG A 36 21.84 7.54 -4.77
N LYS A 37 21.83 8.35 -3.71
CA LYS A 37 20.78 8.28 -2.70
C LYS A 37 19.41 8.64 -3.28
N ARG A 38 19.31 9.71 -4.08
CA ARG A 38 18.09 10.08 -4.82
C ARG A 38 17.56 8.94 -5.69
N GLN A 39 18.44 8.23 -6.42
CA GLN A 39 18.02 7.06 -7.21
C GLN A 39 17.38 5.96 -6.37
N TYR A 40 17.86 5.72 -5.15
CA TYR A 40 17.23 4.75 -4.24
C TYR A 40 15.86 5.22 -3.75
N VAL A 41 15.72 6.53 -3.52
CA VAL A 41 14.41 7.12 -3.17
C VAL A 41 13.42 7.00 -4.33
N ASP A 42 13.84 7.28 -5.57
CA ASP A 42 13.00 7.10 -6.75
C ASP A 42 12.58 5.63 -6.92
N LYS A 43 13.50 4.68 -6.67
CA LYS A 43 13.17 3.25 -6.67
C LYS A 43 12.16 2.88 -5.60
N LEU A 44 12.29 3.42 -4.39
CA LEU A 44 11.32 3.22 -3.31
C LEU A 44 9.94 3.73 -3.70
N ALA A 45 9.85 4.95 -4.25
CA ALA A 45 8.59 5.52 -4.71
C ALA A 45 7.95 4.67 -5.81
N ASN A 46 8.75 4.16 -6.76
CA ASN A 46 8.26 3.27 -7.82
C ASN A 46 7.78 1.92 -7.26
N ALA A 47 8.48 1.32 -6.30
CA ALA A 47 8.05 0.08 -5.65
C ALA A 47 6.72 0.27 -4.90
N LEU A 48 6.57 1.38 -4.17
CA LEU A 48 5.33 1.77 -3.51
C LEU A 48 4.18 1.95 -4.52
N LEU A 49 4.42 2.64 -5.63
CA LEU A 49 3.44 2.81 -6.72
C LEU A 49 2.99 1.46 -7.29
N LEU A 50 3.94 0.55 -7.57
CA LEU A 50 3.64 -0.78 -8.08
C LEU A 50 2.82 -1.60 -7.10
N GLN A 51 3.14 -1.54 -5.80
CA GLN A 51 2.37 -2.21 -4.76
C GLN A 51 0.93 -1.68 -4.72
N ARG A 52 0.74 -0.34 -4.74
CA ARG A 52 -0.59 0.27 -4.77
C ARG A 52 -1.40 -0.18 -5.97
N GLN A 53 -0.81 -0.16 -7.17
CA GLN A 53 -1.49 -0.63 -8.37
C GLN A 53 -1.88 -2.10 -8.22
N THR A 54 -0.95 -2.96 -7.81
CA THR A 54 -1.19 -4.39 -7.63
C THR A 54 -2.33 -4.68 -6.65
N VAL A 55 -2.37 -3.94 -5.54
CA VAL A 55 -3.44 -4.04 -4.54
C VAL A 55 -4.78 -3.59 -5.11
N SER A 56 -4.79 -2.45 -5.83
CA SER A 56 -6.01 -1.93 -6.48
C SER A 56 -6.57 -2.90 -7.52
N GLU A 57 -5.71 -3.44 -8.40
CA GLU A 57 -6.09 -4.43 -9.41
C GLU A 57 -6.58 -5.73 -8.78
N THR A 58 -5.95 -6.17 -7.68
CA THR A 58 -6.41 -7.35 -6.94
C THR A 58 -7.82 -7.14 -6.39
N VAL A 59 -8.10 -5.95 -5.85
CA VAL A 59 -9.44 -5.57 -5.38
C VAL A 59 -10.44 -5.59 -6.53
N HIS A 60 -10.11 -4.95 -7.65
CA HIS A 60 -10.97 -4.94 -8.84
C HIS A 60 -11.29 -6.35 -9.31
N LEU A 61 -10.27 -7.18 -9.52
CA LEU A 61 -10.43 -8.56 -9.96
C LEU A 61 -11.34 -9.36 -9.03
N ILE A 62 -11.16 -9.24 -7.71
CA ILE A 62 -12.01 -9.94 -6.74
C ILE A 62 -13.46 -9.48 -6.84
N ILE A 63 -13.71 -8.17 -6.91
CA ILE A 63 -15.06 -7.61 -7.02
C ILE A 63 -15.73 -8.07 -8.31
N THR A 64 -15.07 -7.89 -9.46
CA THR A 64 -15.59 -8.28 -10.77
C THR A 64 -15.94 -9.77 -10.80
N ARG A 65 -15.08 -10.62 -10.24
CA ARG A 65 -15.25 -12.08 -10.27
C ARG A 65 -16.22 -12.61 -9.23
N SER A 66 -16.49 -11.85 -8.18
CA SER A 66 -17.52 -12.21 -7.20
C SER A 66 -18.94 -12.17 -7.77
N GLY A 67 -19.13 -11.62 -8.99
CA GLY A 67 -20.42 -11.60 -9.68
C GLY A 67 -21.30 -10.40 -9.32
N TYR A 68 -20.73 -9.33 -8.75
CA TYR A 68 -21.48 -8.12 -8.43
C TYR A 68 -21.66 -7.25 -9.68
N SER A 69 -22.87 -6.72 -9.91
CA SER A 69 -23.08 -5.61 -10.84
C SER A 69 -22.50 -4.35 -10.20
N TYR A 70 -21.25 -4.03 -10.55
CA TYR A 70 -20.56 -2.87 -10.01
C TYR A 70 -20.58 -1.70 -10.98
N ASP A 71 -20.57 -0.50 -10.41
CA ASP A 71 -20.26 0.70 -11.16
C ASP A 71 -18.74 0.78 -11.32
N GLU A 72 -18.27 0.49 -12.53
CA GLU A 72 -16.85 0.51 -12.87
C GLU A 72 -16.23 1.91 -12.70
N ALA A 73 -17.00 2.98 -12.96
CA ALA A 73 -16.53 4.34 -12.73
C ALA A 73 -16.32 4.60 -11.23
N LEU A 74 -17.27 4.20 -10.39
CA LEU A 74 -17.16 4.34 -8.93
C LEU A 74 -16.00 3.50 -8.35
N LEU A 75 -15.80 2.29 -8.88
CA LEU A 75 -14.74 1.39 -8.46
C LEU A 75 -13.34 1.90 -8.89
N ASN A 76 -13.25 2.59 -10.02
CA ASN A 76 -12.03 3.26 -10.49
C ASN A 76 -11.72 4.53 -9.68
N GLU A 77 -12.75 5.31 -9.32
CA GLU A 77 -12.59 6.58 -8.59
C GLU A 77 -12.30 6.39 -7.10
N ASP A 78 -13.08 5.56 -6.40
CA ASP A 78 -12.88 5.26 -4.98
C ASP A 78 -13.09 3.77 -4.67
N PRO A 79 -12.07 2.94 -4.96
CA PRO A 79 -12.09 1.53 -4.62
C PRO A 79 -12.35 1.29 -3.13
N ILE A 80 -11.96 2.24 -2.26
CA ILE A 80 -12.02 2.05 -0.82
C ILE A 80 -13.45 2.23 -0.29
N ALA A 81 -14.19 3.23 -0.79
CA ALA A 81 -15.61 3.36 -0.49
C ALA A 81 -16.38 2.10 -0.92
N TYR A 82 -16.00 1.52 -2.05
CA TYR A 82 -16.56 0.26 -2.54
C TYR A 82 -16.38 -0.89 -1.55
N LEU A 83 -15.19 -1.01 -0.95
CA LEU A 83 -14.86 -2.04 0.03
C LEU A 83 -15.57 -1.87 1.39
N GLN A 84 -16.17 -0.72 1.67
CA GLN A 84 -16.92 -0.48 2.91
C GLN A 84 -18.37 -0.96 2.85
N ASN A 85 -18.87 -1.31 1.66
CA ASN A 85 -20.24 -1.79 1.49
C ASN A 85 -20.39 -3.23 1.99
N LYS A 86 -21.20 -3.42 3.05
CA LYS A 86 -21.43 -4.72 3.69
C LYS A 86 -21.91 -5.83 2.74
N LYS A 87 -22.73 -5.49 1.72
CA LYS A 87 -23.22 -6.48 0.76
C LYS A 87 -22.08 -7.01 -0.11
N ILE A 88 -21.20 -6.12 -0.56
CA ILE A 88 -20.01 -6.47 -1.33
C ILE A 88 -19.05 -7.30 -0.48
N GLN A 89 -18.86 -6.92 0.79
CA GLN A 89 -18.01 -7.69 1.71
C GLN A 89 -18.50 -9.13 1.89
N ALA A 90 -19.81 -9.33 2.06
CA ALA A 90 -20.40 -10.66 2.20
C ALA A 90 -20.19 -11.50 0.94
N GLN A 91 -20.53 -10.95 -0.23
CA GLN A 91 -20.40 -11.66 -1.50
C GLN A 91 -18.96 -12.00 -1.87
N VAL A 92 -18.03 -11.08 -1.63
CA VAL A 92 -16.61 -11.36 -1.79
C VAL A 92 -16.15 -12.40 -0.77
N GLY A 93 -16.66 -12.36 0.46
CA GLY A 93 -16.45 -13.42 1.46
C GLY A 93 -16.85 -14.79 0.93
N ASP A 94 -18.07 -14.91 0.40
CA ASP A 94 -18.59 -16.14 -0.20
C ASP A 94 -17.76 -16.58 -1.41
N PHE A 95 -17.43 -15.64 -2.31
CA PHE A 95 -16.61 -15.88 -3.49
C PHE A 95 -15.19 -16.31 -3.14
N LEU A 96 -14.58 -15.80 -2.08
CA LEU A 96 -13.24 -16.19 -1.66
C LEU A 96 -13.26 -17.51 -0.89
N GLY A 97 -14.31 -17.75 -0.10
CA GLY A 97 -14.36 -18.80 0.91
C GLY A 97 -13.33 -18.58 2.03
N ASP A 98 -13.53 -19.26 3.16
CA ASP A 98 -12.79 -19.00 4.40
C ASP A 98 -11.26 -19.08 4.26
N GLU A 99 -10.75 -20.09 3.56
CA GLU A 99 -9.29 -20.30 3.47
C GLU A 99 -8.60 -19.26 2.59
N ASN A 100 -9.16 -18.89 1.43
CA ASN A 100 -8.57 -17.82 0.62
C ASN A 100 -8.77 -16.45 1.26
N TYR A 101 -9.89 -16.24 1.96
CA TYR A 101 -10.12 -15.02 2.72
C TYR A 101 -9.05 -14.83 3.81
N LYS A 102 -8.76 -15.87 4.58
CA LYS A 102 -7.67 -15.86 5.58
C LYS A 102 -6.31 -15.63 4.92
N ALA A 103 -6.00 -16.36 3.85
CA ALA A 103 -4.72 -16.24 3.15
C ALA A 103 -4.50 -14.83 2.58
N LEU A 104 -5.51 -14.26 1.92
CA LEU A 104 -5.49 -12.89 1.40
C LEU A 104 -5.30 -11.86 2.52
N THR A 105 -6.03 -12.02 3.62
CA THR A 105 -5.88 -11.17 4.80
C THR A 105 -4.46 -11.23 5.35
N GLY A 106 -3.86 -12.42 5.39
CA GLY A 106 -2.46 -12.61 5.79
C GLY A 106 -1.51 -11.82 4.90
N ARG A 107 -1.64 -11.94 3.57
CA ARG A 107 -0.80 -11.20 2.61
C ARG A 107 -0.93 -9.68 2.73
N LEU A 108 -2.13 -9.18 2.98
CA LEU A 108 -2.32 -7.74 3.20
C LEU A 108 -1.73 -7.27 4.52
N ARG A 109 -1.73 -8.10 5.56
CA ARG A 109 -1.03 -7.79 6.82
C ARG A 109 0.48 -7.78 6.64
N ASP A 110 1.03 -8.74 5.87
CA ASP A 110 2.45 -8.74 5.52
C ASP A 110 2.83 -7.42 4.82
N MET A 111 1.98 -6.96 3.88
CA MET A 111 2.16 -5.66 3.22
C MET A 111 2.10 -4.48 4.18
N GLN A 112 1.14 -4.48 5.12
CA GLN A 112 1.05 -3.43 6.13
C GLN A 112 2.32 -3.36 6.97
N ILE A 113 2.82 -4.50 7.45
CA ILE A 113 4.07 -4.56 8.22
C ILE A 113 5.23 -3.97 7.42
N THR A 114 5.36 -4.33 6.14
CA THR A 114 6.38 -3.74 5.26
C THR A 114 6.22 -2.21 5.11
N LEU A 115 4.98 -1.73 5.00
CA LEU A 115 4.70 -0.30 4.91
C LEU A 115 4.98 0.43 6.23
N GLU A 116 4.75 -0.20 7.38
CA GLU A 116 5.14 0.32 8.70
C GLU A 116 6.65 0.45 8.80
N GLU A 117 7.43 -0.53 8.32
CA GLU A 117 8.89 -0.42 8.25
C GLU A 117 9.35 0.73 7.33
N VAL A 118 8.69 0.92 6.19
CA VAL A 118 8.92 2.09 5.33
C VAL A 118 8.56 3.39 6.06
N ALA A 119 7.47 3.41 6.82
CA ALA A 119 7.06 4.58 7.59
C ALA A 119 8.06 4.94 8.69
N LYS A 120 8.63 3.95 9.39
CA LYS A 120 9.74 4.16 10.34
C LYS A 120 10.91 4.88 9.68
N HIS A 121 11.24 4.48 8.45
CA HIS A 121 12.30 5.10 7.67
C HIS A 121 11.98 6.53 7.20
N LEU A 122 10.71 6.91 7.18
CA LEU A 122 10.23 8.23 6.81
C LEU A 122 9.79 9.06 8.02
N ASP A 123 10.09 8.60 9.24
CA ASP A 123 9.71 9.31 10.46
C ASP A 123 10.24 10.74 10.45
N GLY A 124 9.38 11.69 10.83
CA GLY A 124 9.65 13.12 10.75
C GLY A 124 9.51 13.74 9.35
N LEU A 125 9.30 12.97 8.27
CA LEU A 125 8.91 13.51 6.95
C LEU A 125 7.40 13.53 6.73
N ILE A 126 6.70 12.63 7.41
CA ILE A 126 5.25 12.50 7.32
C ILE A 126 4.64 12.80 8.68
N PRO A 127 3.49 13.49 8.75
CA PRO A 127 2.69 13.57 9.96
C PRO A 127 2.40 12.16 10.51
N SER A 128 2.68 11.95 11.78
CA SER A 128 2.48 10.68 12.48
C SER A 128 2.05 10.93 13.92
N HIS A 129 1.51 9.91 14.60
CA HIS A 129 1.21 10.02 16.04
C HIS A 129 2.50 10.01 16.86
N LYS A 130 2.52 10.78 17.94
CA LYS A 130 3.69 10.90 18.83
C LYS A 130 4.05 9.59 19.53
N ASP A 131 3.04 8.77 19.84
CA ASP A 131 3.23 7.55 20.64
C ASP A 131 3.60 6.34 19.79
N ASN A 132 3.14 6.29 18.53
CA ASN A 132 3.54 5.28 17.55
C ASN A 132 3.67 5.92 16.16
N PRO A 133 4.87 6.38 15.78
CA PRO A 133 5.07 7.14 14.55
C PRO A 133 4.96 6.30 13.27
N TYR A 134 4.88 4.97 13.38
CA TYR A 134 4.82 4.05 12.25
C TYR A 134 3.50 3.31 12.13
N ASP A 135 2.55 3.52 13.04
CA ASP A 135 1.17 3.01 12.86
C ASP A 135 0.53 3.65 11.62
N LEU A 136 0.19 2.84 10.64
CA LEU A 136 -0.38 3.32 9.38
C LEU A 136 -1.73 4.00 9.59
N VAL A 137 -2.57 3.50 10.50
CA VAL A 137 -3.88 4.11 10.79
C VAL A 137 -3.65 5.51 11.33
N GLY A 138 -2.78 5.62 12.33
CA GLY A 138 -2.39 6.88 12.89
C GLY A 138 -1.77 7.86 11.88
N ILE A 139 -0.88 7.39 11.01
CA ILE A 139 -0.29 8.20 9.94
C ILE A 139 -1.38 8.75 9.01
N ILE A 140 -2.35 7.91 8.62
CA ILE A 140 -3.48 8.31 7.78
C ILE A 140 -4.28 9.42 8.45
N GLU A 141 -4.65 9.25 9.72
CA GLU A 141 -5.42 10.25 10.49
C GLU A 141 -4.65 11.58 10.67
N ALA A 142 -3.35 11.50 10.99
CA ALA A 142 -2.50 12.66 11.15
C ALA A 142 -2.36 13.45 9.83
N ASN A 143 -2.28 12.76 8.69
CA ASN A 143 -2.18 13.40 7.37
C ASN A 143 -3.49 14.04 6.90
N GLN A 144 -4.66 13.55 7.34
CA GLN A 144 -5.95 14.16 7.04
C GLN A 144 -6.14 15.52 7.73
N THR A 145 -5.51 15.71 8.89
CA THR A 145 -5.67 16.91 9.74
C THR A 145 -4.48 17.88 9.65
N ALA A 146 -3.36 17.44 9.09
CA ALA A 146 -2.16 18.27 8.96
C ALA A 146 -2.36 19.44 7.98
N LYS A 147 -2.13 20.66 8.47
CA LYS A 147 -1.90 21.83 7.59
C LYS A 147 -0.55 21.63 6.89
N LYS A 148 -0.49 21.93 5.59
CA LYS A 148 0.64 21.76 4.66
C LYS A 148 1.91 22.53 5.11
N HIS A 149 2.55 22.17 6.23
CA HIS A 149 3.77 22.83 6.73
C HIS A 149 4.99 21.96 6.46
N ARG A 150 5.86 22.41 5.53
CA ARG A 150 7.02 21.68 4.99
C ARG A 150 8.39 22.20 5.46
N ALA A 151 8.47 23.27 6.25
CA ALA A 151 9.71 24.06 6.31
C ALA A 151 10.81 23.53 7.28
N ASP A 152 10.47 22.92 8.42
CA ASP A 152 11.46 22.75 9.52
C ASP A 152 12.05 21.33 9.67
N PHE A 153 11.62 20.37 8.84
CA PHE A 153 11.94 18.93 9.05
C PHE A 153 13.16 18.42 8.25
N ILE A 154 13.50 19.08 7.15
CA ILE A 154 14.48 18.60 6.16
C ILE A 154 15.93 18.46 6.69
N PRO A 155 16.46 19.39 7.54
CA PRO A 155 17.87 19.34 7.95
C PRO A 155 18.21 18.17 8.89
N ARG A 156 17.29 17.75 9.76
CA ARG A 156 17.51 16.67 10.74
C ARG A 156 17.50 15.29 10.08
N LEU A 157 16.79 15.15 8.97
CA LEU A 157 16.59 13.89 8.29
C LEU A 157 17.78 13.41 7.44
N ARG A 158 18.63 14.36 7.03
CA ARG A 158 19.82 14.12 6.19
C ARG A 158 20.83 13.13 6.79
N VAL A 159 20.76 12.91 8.11
CA VAL A 159 21.79 12.19 8.89
C VAL A 159 21.37 10.77 9.26
N ALA A 160 20.07 10.44 9.31
CA ALA A 160 19.59 9.25 10.01
C ALA A 160 19.56 7.95 9.18
N LEU A 161 19.25 7.98 7.89
CA LEU A 161 18.95 6.75 7.13
C LEU A 161 20.11 6.20 6.29
N ARG A 162 20.37 4.89 6.42
CA ARG A 162 21.41 4.17 5.69
C ARG A 162 20.87 3.62 4.37
N SER A 163 21.66 3.68 3.31
CA SER A 163 21.24 3.17 1.99
C SER A 163 20.94 1.65 1.97
N SER A 164 21.39 0.90 2.97
CA SER A 164 21.04 -0.51 3.18
C SER A 164 19.59 -0.70 3.58
N GLU A 165 19.06 0.16 4.47
CA GLU A 165 17.68 0.10 4.96
C GLU A 165 16.68 0.35 3.83
N ILE A 166 16.97 1.32 2.96
CA ILE A 166 16.15 1.59 1.76
C ILE A 166 16.10 0.38 0.84
N LYS A 167 17.25 -0.24 0.59
CA LYS A 167 17.34 -1.42 -0.29
C LYS A 167 16.54 -2.58 0.30
N GLN A 168 16.62 -2.76 1.62
CA GLN A 168 15.86 -3.78 2.32
C GLN A 168 14.36 -3.52 2.17
N SER A 169 13.89 -2.30 2.44
CA SER A 169 12.47 -1.95 2.26
C SER A 169 12.00 -2.13 0.82
N ILE A 170 12.80 -1.77 -0.19
CA ILE A 170 12.46 -2.04 -1.61
C ILE A 170 12.31 -3.54 -1.84
N SER A 171 13.26 -4.36 -1.38
CA SER A 171 13.22 -5.81 -1.55
C SER A 171 12.00 -6.45 -0.87
N GLU A 172 11.64 -5.97 0.31
CA GLU A 172 10.45 -6.43 1.04
C GLU A 172 9.16 -6.02 0.33
N LEU A 173 9.08 -4.77 -0.16
CA LEU A 173 7.95 -4.29 -0.96
C LEU A 173 7.76 -5.11 -2.23
N ASP A 174 8.84 -5.38 -2.96
CA ASP A 174 8.81 -6.17 -4.19
C ASP A 174 8.37 -7.62 -3.90
N THR A 175 8.85 -8.20 -2.79
CA THR A 175 8.46 -9.55 -2.35
C THR A 175 6.98 -9.61 -1.95
N ALA A 176 6.52 -8.67 -1.13
CA ALA A 176 5.12 -8.61 -0.71
C ALA A 176 4.20 -8.40 -1.93
N THR A 177 4.60 -7.53 -2.87
CA THR A 177 3.85 -7.27 -4.10
C THR A 177 3.77 -8.51 -4.99
N SER A 178 4.90 -9.17 -5.24
CA SER A 178 4.98 -10.38 -6.06
C SER A 178 4.18 -11.54 -5.47
N THR A 179 4.23 -11.71 -4.15
CA THR A 179 3.48 -12.78 -3.46
C THR A 179 1.97 -12.53 -3.50
N LEU A 180 1.50 -11.30 -3.33
CA LEU A 180 0.07 -10.97 -3.53
C LEU A 180 -0.35 -11.20 -4.98
N HIS A 181 0.43 -10.74 -5.95
CA HIS A 181 0.11 -10.92 -7.36
C HIS A 181 0.01 -12.41 -7.73
N THR A 182 0.99 -13.21 -7.32
CA THR A 182 0.98 -14.66 -7.56
C THR A 182 -0.23 -15.32 -6.90
N PHE A 183 -0.51 -14.97 -5.65
CA PHE A 183 -1.67 -15.48 -4.93
C PHE A 183 -2.97 -15.12 -5.64
N SER A 184 -3.15 -13.88 -6.06
CA SER A 184 -4.38 -13.44 -6.73
C SER A 184 -4.59 -14.18 -8.05
N GLN A 185 -3.53 -14.38 -8.85
CA GLN A 185 -3.60 -15.20 -10.06
C GLN A 185 -3.99 -16.66 -9.76
N THR A 186 -3.31 -17.33 -8.82
CA THR A 186 -3.60 -18.73 -8.47
C THR A 186 -5.02 -18.91 -7.92
N MET A 187 -5.43 -18.04 -7.01
CA MET A 187 -6.76 -18.08 -6.41
C MET A 187 -7.85 -17.92 -7.48
N LEU A 188 -7.65 -16.99 -8.43
CA LEU A 188 -8.60 -16.76 -9.52
C LEU A 188 -8.67 -17.94 -10.48
N MET A 189 -7.55 -18.54 -10.87
CA MET A 189 -7.54 -19.70 -11.77
C MET A 189 -8.31 -20.88 -11.18
N ASN A 190 -8.18 -21.12 -9.87
CA ASN A 190 -8.86 -22.24 -9.20
C ASN A 190 -10.36 -22.01 -8.98
N ARG A 191 -10.85 -20.77 -9.12
CA ARG A 191 -12.28 -20.43 -8.99
C ARG A 191 -12.97 -20.17 -10.33
N HIS A 192 -12.29 -20.39 -11.46
CA HIS A 192 -12.96 -20.57 -12.74
C HIS A 192 -13.60 -21.98 -12.76
N GLY A 193 -14.88 -22.06 -12.43
CA GLY A 193 -15.71 -23.11 -13.03
C GLY A 193 -15.77 -22.91 -14.54
N PRO A 194 -15.95 -23.97 -15.36
CA PRO A 194 -16.06 -23.82 -16.80
C PRO A 194 -17.17 -22.81 -17.10
N THR A 195 -16.87 -21.78 -17.88
CA THR A 195 -17.88 -20.92 -18.49
C THR A 195 -18.83 -21.83 -19.26
N GLU A 196 -20.02 -22.07 -18.72
CA GLU A 196 -21.12 -22.62 -19.50
C GLU A 196 -21.45 -21.58 -20.57
N LEU A 197 -21.00 -21.88 -21.79
CA LEU A 197 -21.51 -21.28 -23.01
C LEU A 197 -23.01 -21.61 -23.05
N THR A 198 -23.85 -20.61 -22.79
CA THR A 198 -25.27 -20.62 -23.12
C THR A 198 -25.59 -19.44 -24.01
#